data_AF-A0A444BBM2-F1
#
_entry.id   AF-A0A444BBM2-F1
#
_cell.length_a   1.000
_cell.length_b   1.000
_cell.length_c   1.000
_cell.angle_alpha   90.00
_cell.angle_beta   90.00
_cell.angle_gamma   90.00
#
_symmetry.space_group_name_H-M   'P 1'
#
loop_
_entity.id
_entity.type
_entity.pdbx_description
1 polymer ?
#
loop_
_entity_poly.entity_id
_entity_poly.type
_entity_poly.pdbx_seq_one_letter_code
_entity_poly.pdbx_strand_id
1 'polypeptide(L)' 'MGRFVSGVTGADRYERYVEHLRRVHPDRPVPSRADFWREHYAWQERNPGTRCC' A
#
# COMPACT_ATOMS: atom_id res chain seq x y z
N MET A 1 -10.66 -0.49 22.89
CA MET A 1 -9.85 0.71 22.54
C MET A 1 -8.41 0.25 22.32
N GLY A 2 -7.91 0.23 21.09
CA GLY A 2 -6.58 -0.29 20.78
C GLY A 2 -6.33 -0.23 19.27
N ARG A 3 -6.27 0.99 18.74
CA ARG A 3 -6.25 1.29 17.31
C ARG A 3 -4.80 1.26 16.81
N PHE A 4 -4.49 0.26 15.98
CA PHE A 4 -3.39 0.21 15.00
C PHE A 4 -1.96 0.48 15.49
N VAL A 5 -1.33 -0.53 16.09
CA VAL A 5 0.14 -0.67 16.09
C VAL A 5 0.55 -1.89 15.26
N SER A 6 0.12 -1.95 13.98
CA SER A 6 0.66 -2.93 13.02
C SER A 6 1.46 -2.21 11.94
N GLY A 7 2.47 -1.44 12.38
CA GLY A 7 3.40 -0.73 11.51
C GLY A 7 4.62 -1.55 11.08
N VAL A 8 4.67 -2.86 11.34
CA VAL A 8 5.95 -3.61 11.29
C VAL A 8 6.01 -4.76 10.28
N THR A 9 4.91 -5.24 9.72
CA THR A 9 4.97 -6.25 8.66
C THR A 9 4.14 -5.77 7.48
N GLY A 10 4.74 -5.68 6.29
CA GLY A 10 4.08 -5.17 5.09
C GLY A 10 2.79 -5.90 4.66
N ALA A 11 2.35 -6.92 5.40
CA ALA A 11 1.02 -7.50 5.27
C ALA A 11 -0.10 -6.49 5.51
N ASP A 12 -0.01 -5.64 6.56
CA ASP A 12 -1.07 -4.68 6.89
C ASP A 12 -1.28 -3.64 5.78
N ARG A 13 -0.19 -3.22 5.13
CA ARG A 13 -0.25 -2.24 4.03
C ARG A 13 -1.06 -2.76 2.84
N TYR A 14 -0.90 -4.04 2.49
CA TYR A 14 -1.69 -4.66 1.43
C TYR A 14 -3.16 -4.77 1.84
N GLU A 15 -3.45 -5.28 3.03
CA GLU A 15 -4.84 -5.41 3.51
C GLU A 15 -5.58 -4.07 3.55
N ARG A 16 -4.91 -3.02 4.02
CA ARG A 16 -5.46 -1.65 4.01
C ARG A 16 -5.66 -1.10 2.60
N TYR A 17 -4.75 -1.41 1.68
CA TYR A 17 -4.91 -1.03 0.28
C TYR A 17 -6.10 -1.75 -0.36
N VAL A 18 -6.27 -3.05 -0.11
CA VAL A 18 -7.43 -3.81 -0.59
C VAL A 18 -8.73 -3.29 -0.01
N GLU A 19 -8.78 -3.01 1.30
CA GLU A 19 -9.95 -2.42 1.95
C GLU A 19 -10.30 -1.06 1.37
N HIS A 20 -9.31 -0.20 1.16
CA HIS A 20 -9.48 1.11 0.53
C HIS A 20 -9.97 0.97 -0.91
N LEU A 21 -9.34 0.10 -1.71
CA LEU A 21 -9.72 -0.13 -3.09
C LEU A 21 -11.14 -0.64 -3.20
N ARG A 22 -11.55 -1.57 -2.33
CA ARG A 22 -12.93 -2.07 -2.29
C ARG A 22 -13.95 -1.00 -1.87
N ARG A 23 -13.56 -0.07 -0.99
CA ARG A 23 -14.43 1.03 -0.53
C ARG A 23 -14.57 2.15 -1.55
N VAL A 24 -13.48 2.52 -2.23
CA VAL A 24 -13.43 3.69 -3.12
C VAL A 24 -13.65 3.31 -4.59
N HIS A 25 -13.19 2.12 -4.98
CA HIS A 25 -13.24 1.60 -6.35
C HIS A 25 -13.71 0.14 -6.39
N PRO A 26 -14.97 -0.14 -6.04
CA PRO A 26 -15.51 -1.50 -6.04
C PRO A 26 -15.49 -2.16 -7.44
N ASP A 27 -15.42 -1.36 -8.50
CA ASP A 27 -15.39 -1.81 -9.90
C ASP A 27 -14.00 -2.25 -10.37
N ARG A 28 -12.93 -1.89 -9.64
CA ARG A 28 -11.57 -2.30 -10.00
C ARG A 28 -11.18 -3.62 -9.34
N PRO A 29 -10.57 -4.56 -10.10
CA PRO A 29 -10.05 -5.79 -9.52
C PRO A 29 -8.90 -5.48 -8.55
N VAL A 30 -8.90 -6.18 -7.41
CA VAL A 30 -7.82 -6.08 -6.43
C VAL A 30 -6.56 -6.71 -7.02
N PRO A 31 -5.44 -5.96 -7.16
CA PRO A 31 -4.20 -6.51 -7.67
C PRO A 31 -3.63 -7.52 -6.69
N SER A 32 -2.91 -8.52 -7.19
CA SER A 32 -2.25 -9.52 -6.34
C SER A 32 -1.19 -8.86 -5.45
N ARG A 33 -0.91 -9.44 -4.28
CA ARG A 33 0.08 -8.92 -3.33
C ARG A 33 1.45 -8.64 -3.96
N ALA A 34 1.90 -9.48 -4.89
CA ALA A 34 3.16 -9.29 -5.61
C ALA A 34 3.16 -8.07 -6.54
N ASP A 35 2.03 -7.81 -7.19
CA ASP A 35 1.84 -6.69 -8.12
C ASP A 35 1.80 -5.36 -7.36
N PHE A 36 1.05 -5.33 -6.25
CA PHE A 36 1.06 -4.22 -5.30
C PHE A 36 2.47 -3.87 -4.82
N TRP A 37 3.26 -4.86 -4.42
CA TRP A 37 4.64 -4.62 -3.99
C TRP A 37 5.52 -4.11 -5.11
N ARG A 38 5.38 -4.65 -6.33
CA ARG A 38 6.12 -4.16 -7.50
C ARG A 38 5.84 -2.69 -7.76
N GLU A 39 4.57 -2.29 -7.82
CA GLU A 39 4.19 -0.89 -7.99
C GLU A 39 4.66 -0.02 -6.82
N HIS A 40 4.56 -0.52 -5.59
CA HIS A 40 5.02 0.21 -4.41
C HIS A 40 6.53 0.46 -4.43
N TYR A 41 7.34 -0.55 -4.75
CA TYR A 41 8.79 -0.40 -4.88
C TYR A 41 9.14 0.49 -6.08
N ALA A 42 8.46 0.35 -7.21
CA ALA A 42 8.66 1.24 -8.36
C ALA A 42 8.31 2.69 -8.03
N TRP A 43 7.26 2.92 -7.23
CA TRP A 43 6.90 4.25 -6.74
C TRP A 43 7.95 4.79 -5.77
N GLN A 44 8.46 3.98 -4.84
CA GLN A 44 9.54 4.36 -3.91
C GLN A 44 10.86 4.65 -4.64
N GLU A 45 11.18 3.89 -5.69
CA GLU A 45 12.36 4.10 -6.53
C GLU A 45 12.24 5.37 -7.37
N ARG A 46 11.03 5.67 -7.87
CA ARG A 46 10.73 6.90 -8.65
C ARG A 46 10.54 8.14 -7.77
N ASN A 47 10.20 7.95 -6.50
CA ASN A 47 10.11 9.00 -5.50
C ASN A 47 11.11 8.68 -4.37
N PRO A 48 12.43 8.65 -4.66
CA PRO A 48 13.41 8.55 -3.61
C PRO A 48 13.28 9.85 -2.84
N GLY A 49 12.59 9.79 -1.69
CA GLY A 49 12.00 10.93 -1.00
C GLY A 49 12.86 12.17 -1.19
N THR A 50 12.29 13.16 -1.89
CA THR A 50 12.97 14.37 -2.33
C THR A 50 13.73 14.93 -1.15
N ARG A 51 15.01 14.58 -1.06
CA ARG A 51 15.94 15.13 -0.11
C ARG A 51 16.33 16.47 -0.71
N CYS A 52 15.37 17.40 -0.76
CA CYS A 52 15.79 18.78 -0.73
C CYS A 52 16.42 18.95 0.64
N CYS A 53 17.69 19.31 0.60
CA CYS A 53 18.13 20.52 1.28
C CYS A 53 17.36 20.82 2.60
#